data_AF-A0A376LKD4-F1
#
_entry.id   AF-A0A376LKD4-F1
#
_cell.length_a   1.000
_cell.length_b   1.000
_cell.length_c   1.000
_cell.angle_alpha   90.00
_cell.angle_beta   90.00
_cell.angle_gamma   90.00
#
_symmetry.space_group_name_H-M   'P 1'
#
loop_
_entity.id
_entity.type
_entity.pdbx_description
1 polymer ?
#
loop_
_entity_poly.entity_id
_entity_poly.type
_entity_poly.pdbx_seq_one_letter_code
_entity_poly.pdbx_strand_id
1 'polypeptide(L)'
;MNNEPLRPDPDRLLEQTAAPHRGKLKVFFGACAGVGKTWAMLAEAQRLRAQGLDIVVGVVETHGRKDTAAMLEGLAVLPPKRQAYRGRHISEFDLDAALAAVRH
;
A
#
# COMPACT_ATOMS: atom_id res chain seq x y z
N MET A 1 -6.35 0.89 -56.38
CA MET A 1 -6.70 1.27 -54.99
C MET A 1 -5.65 0.64 -54.10
N ASN A 2 -4.64 1.41 -53.69
CA ASN A 2 -3.53 0.91 -52.88
C ASN A 2 -4.05 0.58 -51.48
N ASN A 3 -4.07 -0.70 -51.14
CA ASN A 3 -4.39 -1.18 -49.80
C ASN A 3 -3.08 -1.40 -49.04
N GLU A 4 -2.41 -0.30 -48.71
CA GLU A 4 -1.23 -0.34 -47.84
C GLU A 4 -1.74 -0.52 -46.39
N PRO A 5 -1.32 -1.58 -45.68
CA PRO A 5 -1.82 -1.84 -44.34
C PRO A 5 -1.48 -0.65 -43.45
N LEU A 6 -2.52 -0.03 -42.87
CA LEU A 6 -2.41 1.12 -41.97
C LEU A 6 -1.38 0.77 -40.88
N ARG A 7 -0.26 1.50 -40.87
CA ARG A 7 0.79 1.28 -39.88
C ARG A 7 0.18 1.45 -38.48
N PRO A 8 0.19 0.42 -37.63
CA PRO A 8 -0.38 0.52 -36.30
C PRO A 8 0.38 1.57 -35.49
N ASP A 9 -0.37 2.34 -34.71
CA ASP A 9 0.16 3.35 -33.81
C ASP A 9 1.05 2.66 -32.74
N PRO A 10 2.34 3.03 -32.62
CA PRO A 10 3.24 2.44 -31.64
C PRO A 10 2.76 2.59 -30.20
N ASP A 11 2.04 3.66 -29.86
CA ASP A 11 1.54 3.87 -28.50
C ASP A 11 0.42 2.87 -28.17
N ARG A 12 -0.46 2.57 -29.14
CA ARG A 12 -1.48 1.52 -29.00
C ARG A 12 -0.88 0.13 -28.83
N LEU A 13 0.23 -0.15 -29.51
CA LEU A 13 0.94 -1.42 -29.36
C LEU A 13 1.58 -1.53 -27.97
N LEU A 14 2.13 -0.42 -27.44
CA LEU A 14 2.66 -0.35 -26.08
C LEU A 14 1.57 -0.58 -25.03
N GLU A 15 0.41 0.07 -25.16
CA GLU A 15 -0.76 -0.15 -24.30
C GLU A 15 -1.22 -1.61 -24.29
N GLN A 16 -1.21 -2.28 -25.44
CA GLN A 16 -1.56 -3.70 -25.57
C GLN A 16 -0.54 -4.65 -24.93
N THR A 17 0.72 -4.21 -24.77
CA THR A 17 1.78 -4.98 -24.09
C THR A 17 1.94 -4.63 -22.62
N ALA A 18 1.29 -3.57 -22.14
CA ALA A 18 1.33 -3.20 -20.73
C ALA A 18 0.63 -4.29 -19.91
N ALA A 19 1.46 -5.17 -19.30
CA ALA A 19 0.96 -6.16 -18.37
C ALA A 19 0.12 -5.44 -17.30
N PRO A 20 -1.07 -5.96 -16.94
CA PRO A 20 -1.93 -5.31 -15.96
C PRO A 20 -1.11 -4.97 -14.72
N HIS A 21 -1.14 -3.69 -14.31
CA HIS A 21 -0.41 -3.20 -13.15
C HIS A 21 -0.89 -3.91 -11.89
N ARG A 22 -0.26 -5.03 -11.57
CA ARG A 22 -0.52 -5.81 -10.36
C ARG A 22 0.30 -5.21 -9.23
N GLY A 23 -0.36 -4.90 -8.12
CA GLY A 23 0.30 -4.52 -6.88
C GLY A 23 1.29 -5.59 -6.43
N LYS A 24 2.39 -5.17 -5.80
CA LYS A 24 3.41 -6.05 -5.23
C LYS A 24 3.20 -6.18 -3.72
N LEU A 25 3.24 -7.40 -3.20
CA LEU A 25 3.22 -7.66 -1.76
C LEU A 25 4.64 -7.87 -1.25
N LYS A 26 5.10 -7.03 -0.32
CA LYS A 26 6.36 -7.22 0.41
C LYS A 26 6.05 -7.69 1.83
N VAL A 27 6.59 -8.84 2.20
CA VAL A 27 6.38 -9.44 3.53
C VAL A 27 7.68 -9.35 4.34
N PHE A 28 7.59 -8.82 5.55
CA PHE A 28 8.71 -8.76 6.51
C PHE A 28 8.62 -9.95 7.47
N PHE A 29 9.43 -10.98 7.23
CA PHE A 29 9.48 -12.18 8.08
C PHE A 29 10.35 -11.98 9.32
N GLY A 30 10.12 -12.81 10.34
CA GLY A 30 10.92 -12.78 11.57
C GLY A 30 10.63 -13.98 12.45
N ALA A 31 11.70 -14.60 12.96
CA ALA A 31 11.67 -15.91 13.62
C ALA A 31 10.93 -15.93 14.97
N CYS A 32 10.79 -14.79 15.65
CA CYS A 32 10.05 -14.69 16.90
C CYS A 32 9.37 -13.32 17.07
N ALA A 33 8.62 -13.15 18.17
CA ALA A 33 8.04 -11.87 18.56
C ALA A 33 9.15 -10.89 18.98
N GLY A 34 8.96 -9.60 18.74
CA GLY A 34 9.91 -8.56 19.14
C GLY A 34 11.11 -8.33 18.20
N VAL A 35 11.37 -9.20 17.21
CA VAL A 35 12.50 -9.08 16.24
C VAL A 35 12.45 -7.87 15.30
N GLY A 36 11.50 -6.96 15.48
CA GLY A 36 11.49 -5.69 14.74
C GLY A 36 10.72 -5.69 13.42
N LYS A 37 9.90 -6.70 13.09
CA LYS A 37 9.12 -6.76 11.83
C LYS A 37 8.35 -5.47 11.53
N THR A 38 7.55 -5.00 12.50
CA THR A 38 6.78 -3.74 12.36
C THR A 38 7.69 -2.53 12.17
N TRP A 39 8.83 -2.49 12.89
CA TRP A 39 9.77 -1.39 12.78
C TRP A 39 10.42 -1.35 11.39
N ALA A 40 10.87 -2.51 10.88
CA ALA A 40 11.45 -2.61 9.53
C ALA A 40 10.45 -2.25 8.43
N MET A 41 9.18 -2.64 8.59
CA MET A 41 8.09 -2.24 7.71
C MET A 41 7.90 -0.71 7.70
N LEU A 42 7.88 -0.06 8.87
CA LEU A 42 7.73 1.39 8.97
C LEU A 42 8.98 2.16 8.51
N ALA A 43 10.18 1.61 8.71
CA ALA A 43 11.41 2.17 8.18
C ALA A 43 11.40 2.21 6.64
N GLU A 44 10.91 1.14 6.01
CA GLU A 44 10.71 1.13 4.56
C GLU A 44 9.64 2.13 4.11
N ALA A 45 8.53 2.23 4.85
CA ALA A 45 7.48 3.21 4.57
C ALA A 45 8.01 4.66 4.61
N GLN A 46 8.80 5.01 5.63
CA GLN A 46 9.44 6.32 5.72
C GLN A 46 10.45 6.55 4.59
N ARG A 47 11.24 5.54 4.23
CA ARG A 47 12.17 5.62 3.10
C ARG A 47 11.43 5.90 1.78
N LEU A 48 10.32 5.22 1.53
CA LEU A 48 9.51 5.42 0.32
C LEU A 48 8.81 6.78 0.32
N ARG A 49 8.28 7.23 1.47
CA ARG A 49 7.75 8.59 1.61
C ARG A 49 8.81 9.65 1.33
N ALA A 50 10.03 9.48 1.84
CA ALA A 50 11.15 10.38 1.56
C ALA A 50 11.54 10.42 0.07
N GLN A 51 11.18 9.39 -0.69
CA GLN A 51 11.33 9.34 -2.16
C GLN A 51 10.14 9.97 -2.90
N GLY A 52 9.17 10.52 -2.19
CA GLY A 52 8.00 11.19 -2.76
C GLY A 52 6.86 10.25 -3.15
N LEU A 53 6.88 8.99 -2.69
CA LEU A 53 5.73 8.09 -2.89
C LEU A 53 4.60 8.44 -1.91
N ASP A 54 3.36 8.34 -2.39
CA ASP A 54 2.18 8.40 -1.53
C ASP A 54 2.07 7.11 -0.71
N ILE A 55 2.28 7.24 0.59
CA ILE A 55 2.25 6.13 1.55
C ILE A 55 1.11 6.31 2.52
N VAL A 56 0.27 5.29 2.63
CA VAL A 56 -0.82 5.21 3.59
C VAL A 56 -0.63 4.01 4.51
N VAL A 57 -0.85 4.22 5.80
CA VAL A 57 -0.83 3.17 6.83
C VAL A 57 -2.26 2.77 7.13
N GLY A 58 -2.61 1.54 6.77
CA GLY A 58 -3.91 0.96 7.07
C GLY A 58 -4.06 0.48 8.50
N VAL A 59 -3.16 -0.41 8.93
CA VAL A 59 -3.13 -0.96 10.29
C VAL A 59 -1.68 -1.11 10.73
N VAL A 60 -1.41 -0.76 11.98
CA VAL A 60 -0.09 -0.90 12.59
C VAL A 60 -0.22 -1.23 14.06
N GLU A 61 0.50 -2.26 14.51
CA GLU A 61 0.57 -2.69 15.89
C GLU A 61 1.96 -2.40 16.45
N THR A 62 2.09 -1.34 17.25
CA THR A 62 3.38 -0.93 17.84
C THR A 62 3.71 -1.76 19.09
N HIS A 63 2.70 -2.36 19.73
CA HIS A 63 2.79 -3.04 21.02
C HIS A 63 3.47 -2.17 22.10
N GLY A 64 3.14 -0.87 22.14
CA GLY A 64 3.64 0.07 23.16
C GLY A 64 5.09 0.53 22.99
N ARG A 65 5.79 0.09 21.94
CA ARG A 65 7.17 0.52 21.66
C ARG A 65 7.19 1.94 21.11
N LYS A 66 7.66 2.90 21.92
CA LYS A 66 7.70 4.33 21.61
C LYS A 66 8.43 4.63 20.30
N ASP A 67 9.62 4.07 20.10
CA ASP A 67 10.39 4.31 18.88
C ASP A 67 9.70 3.77 17.62
N THR A 68 8.92 2.69 17.75
CA THR A 68 8.11 2.17 16.64
C THR A 68 6.91 3.07 16.36
N ALA A 69 6.28 3.63 17.40
CA ALA A 69 5.19 4.59 17.24
C ALA A 69 5.66 5.91 16.63
N ALA A 70 6.86 6.39 16.98
CA ALA A 70 7.45 7.60 16.39
C ALA A 70 7.64 7.48 14.88
N MET A 71 7.88 6.28 14.36
CA MET A 71 7.99 6.04 12.91
C MET A 71 6.67 6.29 12.15
N LEU A 72 5.54 6.49 12.83
CA LEU A 72 4.28 6.89 12.19
C LEU A 72 4.20 8.39 11.92
N GLU A 73 5.07 9.18 12.53
CA GLU A 73 5.07 10.63 12.35
C GLU A 73 5.28 11.02 10.89
N GLY A 74 4.37 11.85 10.37
CA GLY A 74 4.35 12.27 8.98
C GLY A 74 3.84 11.24 7.97
N LEU A 75 3.52 10.00 8.37
CA LEU A 75 2.79 9.06 7.53
C LEU A 75 1.27 9.34 7.63
N ALA A 76 0.55 9.22 6.51
CA ALA A 76 -0.90 9.25 6.54
C ALA A 76 -1.43 7.94 7.15
N VAL A 77 -2.12 8.01 8.29
CA VAL A 77 -2.70 6.85 8.97
C VAL A 77 -4.21 6.88 8.79
N LEU A 78 -4.78 5.80 8.25
CA LEU A 78 -6.22 5.71 8.07
C LEU A 78 -6.91 5.40 9.39
N PRO A 79 -8.08 6.02 9.66
CA PRO A 79 -8.91 5.61 10.76
C PRO A 79 -9.43 4.18 10.52
N PRO A 80 -9.50 3.33 11.56
CA PRO A 80 -10.05 1.98 11.41
C PRO A 80 -11.56 2.03 11.17
N LYS A 81 -12.05 1.13 10.31
CA LYS A 81 -13.48 0.95 10.05
C LYS A 81 -14.11 0.20 11.22
N ARG A 82 -15.15 0.77 11.83
CA ARG A 82 -15.93 0.08 12.86
C ARG A 82 -17.07 -0.70 12.23
N GLN A 83 -17.10 -2.01 12.40
CA GLN A 83 -18.13 -2.87 11.82
C GLN A 83 -18.80 -3.73 12.89
N ALA A 84 -20.14 -3.88 12.80
CA ALA A 84 -20.87 -4.79 13.66
C ALA A 84 -20.74 -6.22 13.12
N TYR A 85 -20.11 -7.10 13.90
CA TYR A 85 -19.94 -8.50 13.57
C TYR A 85 -20.32 -9.38 14.77
N ARG A 86 -21.29 -10.28 14.58
CA ARG A 86 -21.78 -11.21 15.62
C ARG A 86 -22.10 -10.54 16.96
N GLY A 87 -22.81 -9.42 16.91
CA GLY A 87 -23.23 -8.66 18.11
C GLY A 87 -22.10 -7.88 18.80
N ARG A 88 -20.92 -7.76 18.19
CA ARG A 88 -19.80 -6.96 18.68
C ARG A 88 -19.37 -5.94 17.63
N HIS A 89 -18.83 -4.81 18.05
CA HIS A 89 -18.14 -3.90 17.15
C HIS A 89 -16.67 -4.28 17.07
N ILE A 90 -16.19 -4.57 15.87
CA ILE A 90 -14.77 -4.78 15.56
C ILE A 90 -14.22 -3.55 14.84
N SER A 91 -12.94 -3.28 15.04
CA SER A 91 -12.18 -2.27 14.32
C SER A 91 -11.28 -2.99 13.32
N GLU A 92 -11.42 -2.69 12.03
CA GLU A 92 -10.69 -3.34 10.96
C GLU A 92 -10.07 -2.33 9.99
N PHE A 93 -9.22 -2.84 9.09
CA PHE A 93 -8.66 -2.06 8.01
C PHE A 93 -9.76 -1.56 7.06
N ASP A 94 -9.82 -0.26 6.83
CA ASP A 94 -10.72 0.32 5.84
C ASP A 94 -10.11 0.22 4.43
N LEU A 95 -10.41 -0.88 3.72
CA LEU A 95 -9.95 -1.11 2.36
C LEU A 95 -10.47 -0.05 1.39
N ASP A 96 -11.72 0.38 1.55
CA ASP A 96 -12.35 1.36 0.65
C ASP A 96 -11.66 2.72 0.79
N ALA A 97 -11.40 3.15 2.04
CA ALA A 97 -10.65 4.37 2.30
C ALA A 97 -9.22 4.30 1.76
N ALA A 98 -8.57 3.13 1.85
CA ALA A 98 -7.22 2.95 1.32
C ALA A 98 -7.16 3.05 -0.21
N LEU A 99 -8.13 2.44 -0.92
CA LEU A 99 -8.23 2.54 -2.37
C LEU A 99 -8.55 3.97 -2.83
N ALA A 100 -9.32 4.72 -2.05
CA ALA A 100 -9.62 6.12 -2.35
C ALA A 100 -8.44 7.08 -2.04
N ALA A 101 -7.57 6.72 -1.09
CA ALA A 101 -6.46 7.56 -0.66
C ALA A 101 -5.27 7.59 -1.63
N VAL A 102 -5.07 6.51 -2.41
CA VAL A 102 -3.95 6.41 -3.34
C VAL A 102 -4.37 6.93 -4.70
N ARG A 103 -3.67 7.95 -5.21
CA ARG A 103 -3.83 8.38 -6.60
C ARG A 103 -3.17 7.33 -7.50
N HIS A 104 -3.96 6.74 -8.40
CA HIS A 104 -3.48 5.85 -9.45
C HIS A 104 -2.83 6.63 -10.60
#